data_AF-A0A7L0VTC4-F1
#
_entry.id   AF-A0A7L0VTC4-F1
#
_cell.length_a   1.000
_cell.length_b   1.000
_cell.length_c   1.000
_cell.angle_alpha   90.00
_cell.angle_beta   90.00
_cell.angle_gamma   90.00
#
_symmetry.space_group_name_H-M   'P 1'
#
loop_
_entity.id
_entity.type
_entity.pdbx_description
1 polymer ?
#
loop_
_entity_poly.entity_id
_entity_poly.type
_entity_poly.pdbx_seq_one_letter_code
_entity_poly.pdbx_strand_id
1 'polypeptide(L)'
;DQVLRVTARNEDQVALLRVLAEQEELQVDFWRHPHSPSHPVDLRVPFPSLQGVKKFLNSHSFSYSIMIKDVQELLDEEKESMRRSRRAKRSSRTFDFASYHTIDEV
;
A
#
# COMPACT_ATOMS: atom_id res chain seq x y z
N ASP A 1 6.98 3.95 3.54
CA ASP A 1 5.59 3.64 3.98
C ASP A 1 5.43 2.14 4.13
N GLN A 2 4.50 1.64 4.93
CA GLN A 2 4.22 0.20 5.05
C GLN A 2 2.78 -0.11 4.67
N VAL A 3 2.53 -1.29 4.09
CA VAL A 3 1.17 -1.80 3.89
C VAL A 3 0.88 -2.89 4.89
N LEU A 4 -0.13 -2.64 5.72
CA LEU A 4 -0.63 -3.55 6.75
C LEU A 4 -1.92 -4.19 6.25
N ARG A 5 -1.99 -5.51 6.29
CA ARG A 5 -3.23 -6.26 6.10
C ARG A 5 -3.84 -6.53 7.46
N VAL A 6 -5.05 -6.01 7.67
CA VAL A 6 -5.79 -6.14 8.92
C VAL A 6 -7.06 -6.93 8.65
N THR A 7 -7.41 -7.86 9.54
CA THR A 7 -8.68 -8.58 9.45
C THR A 7 -9.57 -8.14 10.59
N ALA A 8 -10.65 -7.43 10.25
CA ALA A 8 -11.70 -7.09 11.21
C ALA A 8 -12.55 -8.33 11.51
N ARG A 9 -12.83 -8.63 12.78
CA ARG A 9 -13.67 -9.77 13.18
C ARG A 9 -15.15 -9.42 13.21
N ASN A 10 -15.47 -8.16 13.55
CA ASN A 10 -16.82 -7.68 13.81
C ASN A 10 -17.08 -6.35 13.07
N GLU A 11 -18.34 -5.95 12.97
CA GLU A 11 -18.71 -4.65 12.38
C GLU A 11 -18.16 -3.45 13.17
N ASP A 12 -18.08 -3.54 14.50
CA ASP A 12 -17.48 -2.49 15.33
C ASP A 12 -16.01 -2.25 14.95
N GLN A 13 -15.28 -3.33 14.68
CA GLN A 13 -13.90 -3.27 14.22
C GLN A 13 -13.79 -2.66 12.82
N VAL A 14 -14.77 -2.90 11.94
CA VAL A 14 -14.84 -2.23 10.64
C VAL A 14 -15.08 -0.73 10.80
N ALA A 15 -15.97 -0.32 11.71
CA ALA A 15 -16.24 1.08 12.00
C ALA A 15 -15.00 1.79 12.58
N LEU A 16 -14.28 1.15 13.51
CA LEU A 16 -13.03 1.69 14.08
C LEU A 16 -11.95 1.92 13.01
N LEU A 17 -11.83 1.02 12.02
CA LEU A 17 -10.90 1.20 10.91
C LEU A 17 -11.28 2.41 10.05
N ARG A 18 -12.58 2.65 9.82
CA ARG A 18 -13.05 3.85 9.09
C ARG A 18 -12.68 5.12 9.85
N VAL A 19 -12.96 5.17 11.14
CA VAL A 19 -12.60 6.31 12.01
C VAL A 19 -11.11 6.58 11.98
N LEU A 20 -10.27 5.54 12.06
CA LEU A 20 -8.81 5.67 12.00
C LEU A 20 -8.34 6.33 10.70
N ALA A 21 -8.98 6.01 9.57
CA ALA A 21 -8.63 6.59 8.27
C ALA A 21 -9.22 7.99 8.05
N GLU A 22 -10.31 8.33 8.73
CA GLU A 22 -10.85 9.70 8.76
C GLU A 22 -9.93 10.65 9.55
N GLN A 23 -9.00 10.14 10.35
CA GLN A 23 -8.00 10.98 11.01
C GLN A 23 -6.97 11.48 10.00
N GLU A 24 -7.21 12.71 9.52
CA GLU A 24 -6.34 13.41 8.57
C GLU A 24 -4.89 13.52 9.06
N GLU A 25 -4.67 13.55 10.38
CA GLU A 25 -3.33 13.57 10.99
C GLU A 25 -2.51 12.31 10.68
N LEU A 26 -3.17 11.16 10.50
CA LEU A 26 -2.50 9.89 10.27
C LEU A 26 -2.21 9.65 8.79
N GLN A 27 -2.90 10.35 7.87
CA GLN A 27 -2.73 10.24 6.41
C GLN A 27 -2.72 8.77 5.94
N VAL A 28 -3.65 7.96 6.46
CA VAL A 28 -3.72 6.53 6.16
C VAL A 28 -4.57 6.31 4.90
N ASP A 29 -4.03 5.56 3.94
CA ASP A 29 -4.74 5.24 2.70
C ASP A 29 -5.26 3.80 2.71
N PHE A 30 -6.52 3.59 2.31
CA PHE A 30 -7.05 2.25 2.07
C PHE A 30 -6.72 1.77 0.65
N TRP A 31 -5.84 0.78 0.56
CA TRP A 31 -5.62 0.05 -0.69
C TRP A 31 -6.73 -0.97 -0.95
N ARG A 32 -7.28 -1.56 0.12
CA ARG A 32 -8.46 -2.43 0.04
C ARG A 32 -9.44 -2.05 1.13
N HIS A 33 -10.61 -1.56 0.72
CA HIS A 33 -11.61 -1.02 1.62
C HIS A 33 -12.27 -2.11 2.48
N PRO A 34 -12.61 -1.80 3.74
CA PRO A 34 -13.36 -2.71 4.58
C PRO A 34 -14.81 -2.82 4.10
N HIS A 35 -15.17 -3.97 3.53
CA HIS A 35 -16.49 -4.22 2.97
C HIS A 35 -17.41 -5.02 3.91
N SER A 36 -16.85 -5.99 4.63
CA SER A 36 -17.58 -6.78 5.63
C SER A 36 -16.60 -7.39 6.66
N PRO A 37 -17.08 -7.76 7.86
CA PRO A 37 -16.27 -8.51 8.81
C PRO A 37 -15.69 -9.78 8.18
N SER A 38 -14.57 -10.23 8.72
CA SER A 38 -13.74 -11.35 8.23
C SER A 38 -13.06 -11.14 6.87
N HIS A 39 -13.25 -9.99 6.21
CA HIS A 39 -12.52 -9.67 4.98
C HIS A 39 -11.23 -8.92 5.30
N PRO A 40 -10.12 -9.25 4.60
CA PRO A 40 -8.86 -8.55 4.76
C PRO A 40 -8.96 -7.13 4.20
N VAL A 41 -8.45 -6.20 4.98
CA VAL A 41 -8.37 -4.75 4.70
C VAL A 41 -6.90 -4.41 4.55
N ASP A 42 -6.54 -3.76 3.44
CA ASP A 42 -5.15 -3.38 3.17
C ASP A 42 -5.01 -1.87 3.37
N LEU A 43 -4.17 -1.50 4.34
CA LEU A 43 -3.94 -0.13 4.82
C LEU A 43 -2.51 0.27 4.52
N ARG A 44 -2.32 1.31 3.71
CA ARG A 44 -1.03 1.97 3.53
C ARG A 44 -0.88 3.02 4.62
N VAL A 45 0.15 2.85 5.44
CA VAL A 45 0.44 3.72 6.58
C VAL A 45 1.77 4.42 6.34
N PRO A 46 1.82 5.76 6.39
CA PRO A 46 3.06 6.50 6.35
C PRO A 46 3.98 6.15 7.52
N PHE A 47 5.30 6.19 7.30
CA PHE A 47 6.29 5.98 8.37
C PHE A 47 6.06 6.82 9.65
N PRO A 48 5.75 8.14 9.59
CA PRO A 48 5.52 8.93 10.79
C PRO A 48 4.30 8.45 11.61
N SER A 49 3.24 8.01 10.93
CA SER A 49 1.99 7.57 11.55
C SER A 49 2.00 6.09 11.96
N LEU A 50 3.01 5.34 11.51
CA LEU A 50 3.12 3.89 11.70
C LEU A 50 3.03 3.46 13.16
N GLN A 51 3.72 4.17 14.04
CA GLN A 51 3.75 3.83 15.46
C GLN A 51 2.39 4.06 16.11
N GLY A 52 1.69 5.13 15.74
CA GLY A 52 0.33 5.43 16.20
C GLY A 52 -0.65 4.35 15.74
N VAL A 53 -0.63 4.02 14.44
CA VAL A 53 -1.51 3.00 13.88
C VAL A 53 -1.24 1.62 14.48
N LYS A 54 0.03 1.20 14.63
CA LYS A 54 0.35 -0.09 15.29
C LYS A 54 -0.13 -0.14 16.73
N LYS A 55 0.02 0.96 17.49
CA LYS A 55 -0.52 1.05 18.86
C LYS A 55 -2.05 0.94 18.87
N PHE A 56 -2.73 1.63 17.96
CA PHE A 56 -4.19 1.57 17.82
C PHE A 56 -4.69 0.17 17.45
N LEU A 57 -4.01 -0.49 16.52
CA LEU A 57 -4.34 -1.87 16.13
C LEU A 57 -4.14 -2.84 17.30
N ASN A 58 -3.04 -2.69 18.05
CA ASN A 58 -2.77 -3.51 19.23
C ASN A 58 -3.78 -3.25 20.36
N SER A 59 -4.15 -1.99 20.63
CA SER A 59 -5.08 -1.65 21.72
C SER A 59 -6.49 -2.20 21.46
N HIS A 60 -6.91 -2.24 20.20
CA HIS A 60 -8.19 -2.80 19.79
C HIS A 60 -8.11 -4.29 19.41
N SER A 61 -6.98 -4.94 19.70
CA SER A 61 -6.75 -6.38 19.50
C SER A 61 -6.97 -6.85 18.05
N PHE A 62 -6.63 -5.99 17.09
CA PHE A 62 -6.69 -6.35 15.67
C PHE A 62 -5.58 -7.34 15.31
N SER A 63 -5.94 -8.35 14.53
CA SER A 63 -4.97 -9.22 13.89
C SER A 63 -4.48 -8.55 12.61
N TYR A 64 -3.19 -8.20 12.54
CA TYR A 64 -2.58 -7.61 11.36
C TYR A 64 -1.30 -8.33 10.94
N SER A 65 -1.02 -8.30 9.64
CA SER A 65 0.23 -8.76 9.04
C SER A 65 0.83 -7.66 8.16
N ILE A 66 2.15 -7.61 8.08
CA ILE A 66 2.84 -6.64 7.21
C ILE A 66 2.93 -7.28 5.83
N MET A 67 2.18 -6.74 4.87
CA MET A 67 2.22 -7.18 3.46
C MET A 67 3.44 -6.60 2.76
N ILE A 68 3.66 -5.29 2.94
CA ILE A 68 4.78 -4.56 2.33
C ILE A 68 5.53 -3.84 3.44
N LYS A 69 6.80 -4.22 3.63
CA LYS A 69 7.67 -3.61 4.64
C LYS A 69 8.12 -2.21 4.24
N ASP A 70 8.43 -1.99 2.97
CA ASP A 70 8.71 -0.65 2.48
C ASP A 70 8.19 -0.48 1.05
N VAL A 71 7.21 0.42 0.90
CA VAL A 71 6.68 0.79 -0.41
C VAL A 71 7.72 1.56 -1.23
N GLN A 72 8.63 2.31 -0.58
CA GLN A 72 9.65 3.07 -1.29
C GLN A 72 10.68 2.16 -1.96
N GLU A 73 11.09 1.08 -1.28
CA GLU A 73 12.03 0.09 -1.83
C GLU A 73 11.48 -0.55 -3.11
N LEU A 74 10.20 -0.96 -3.11
CA LEU A 74 9.56 -1.50 -4.31
C LEU A 74 9.46 -0.44 -5.42
N LEU A 75 9.12 0.81 -5.10
CA LEU A 75 9.08 1.88 -6.10
C LEU A 75 10.45 2.18 -6.71
N ASP A 76 11.52 2.07 -5.93
CA ASP A 76 12.87 2.30 -6.40
C ASP A 76 13.35 1.15 -7.30
N GLU A 77 13.03 -0.10 -6.97
CA GLU A 77 13.24 -1.27 -7.83
C GLU A 77 12.50 -1.13 -9.17
N GLU A 78 11.23 -0.72 -9.13
CA GLU A 78 10.42 -0.51 -10.34
C GLU A 78 11.00 0.62 -11.21
N LYS A 79 11.41 1.74 -10.62
CA LYS A 79 12.05 2.86 -11.35
C LYS A 79 13.39 2.44 -11.96
N GLU A 80 14.18 1.65 -11.24
CA GLU A 80 15.42 1.06 -11.74
C GLU A 80 15.16 0.18 -12.97
N SER A 81 14.15 -0.70 -12.88
CA SER A 81 13.71 -1.56 -13.99
C SER A 81 13.30 -0.74 -15.21
N MET A 82 12.42 0.26 -15.04
CA MET A 82 12.01 1.18 -16.11
C MET A 82 13.19 1.88 -16.78
N ARG A 83 14.18 2.35 -16.00
CA ARG A 83 15.40 2.99 -16.55
C ARG A 83 16.22 2.03 -17.40
N ARG A 84 16.34 0.77 -16.97
CA ARG A 84 17.04 -0.29 -17.72
C ARG A 84 16.31 -0.59 -19.02
N SER A 85 14.99 -0.80 -18.97
CA SER A 85 14.15 -1.05 -20.15
C SER A 85 14.18 0.11 -21.15
N ARG A 86 14.10 1.37 -20.68
CA ARG A 86 14.20 2.55 -21.56
C ARG A 86 15.57 2.66 -22.23
N ARG A 87 16.66 2.31 -21.52
CA ARG A 87 18.00 2.26 -22.11
C ARG A 87 18.13 1.17 -23.17
N ALA A 88 17.49 0.02 -22.97
CA ALA A 88 17.44 -1.08 -23.95
C ALA A 88 16.55 -0.75 -25.18
N LYS A 89 15.43 -0.04 -24.98
CA LYS A 89 14.51 0.41 -26.05
C LYS A 89 15.18 1.38 -27.03
N ARG A 90 16.14 2.22 -26.58
CA ARG A 90 16.95 3.05 -27.50
C ARG A 90 17.75 2.22 -28.53
N SER A 91 17.92 0.93 -28.29
CA SER A 91 18.66 0.01 -29.15
C SER A 91 17.77 -0.91 -30.01
N SER A 92 16.44 -0.94 -29.77
CA SER A 92 15.50 -1.85 -30.44
C SER A 92 14.22 -1.11 -30.90
N ARG A 93 13.77 -1.36 -32.14
CA ARG A 93 12.60 -0.72 -32.76
C ARG A 93 11.24 -1.29 -32.32
N THR A 94 11.21 -2.28 -31.42
CA THR A 94 10.00 -2.94 -30.93
C THR A 94 9.51 -2.41 -29.59
N PHE A 95 8.20 -2.26 -29.44
CA PHE A 95 7.57 -1.87 -28.19
C PHE A 95 7.56 -3.06 -27.20
N ASP A 96 8.09 -2.84 -26.01
CA ASP A 96 8.15 -3.86 -24.96
C ASP A 96 6.90 -3.80 -24.08
N PHE A 97 5.97 -4.73 -24.26
CA PHE A 97 4.75 -4.82 -23.44
C PHE A 97 5.00 -5.39 -22.03
N ALA A 98 6.19 -5.92 -21.75
CA ALA A 98 6.54 -6.45 -20.43
C ALA A 98 7.06 -5.39 -19.46
N SER A 99 7.26 -4.15 -19.94
CA SER A 99 7.73 -3.02 -19.13
C SER A 99 6.65 -1.95 -19.00
N TYR A 100 6.65 -1.25 -17.87
CA TYR A 100 5.83 -0.04 -17.69
C TYR A 100 6.41 1.14 -18.48
N HIS A 101 5.54 1.92 -19.12
CA HIS A 101 5.89 3.10 -19.92
C HIS A 101 5.27 4.36 -19.31
N THR A 102 5.89 5.51 -19.58
CA THR A 102 5.30 6.81 -19.21
C THR A 102 4.14 7.17 -20.13
N ILE A 103 3.29 8.11 -19.70
CA ILE A 103 2.11 8.54 -20.47
C ILE A 103 2.45 9.11 -21.86
N ASP A 104 3.63 9.71 -22.02
CA ASP A 104 4.12 10.24 -23.30
C ASP A 104 4.59 9.11 -24.26
N GLU A 105 4.89 7.93 -23.70
CA GLU A 105 5.37 6.75 -24.45
C GLU A 105 4.22 5.82 -24.93
N VAL A 106 2.96 6.06 -24.53
CA VAL A 106 1.76 5.25 -24.85
C VAL A 106 0.76 5.95 -25.75
#